data_AF-Q945E3-F1
#
_entry.id   AF-Q945E3-F1
#
_cell.length_a   1.000
_cell.length_b   1.000
_cell.length_c   1.000
_cell.angle_alpha   90.00
_cell.angle_beta   90.00
_cell.angle_gamma   90.00
#
_symmetry.space_group_name_H-M   'P 1'
#
loop_
_entity.id
_entity.type
_entity.pdbx_description
1 polymer ?
#
loop_
_entity_poly.entity_id
_entity_poly.type
_entity_poly.pdbx_seq_one_letter_code
_entity_poly.pdbx_strand_id
1 'polypeptide(L)'
;ALGGPEHVDIIQGIERGDALPGLRNYLDIAETARKVGFEVVKERDLAKPPALPWWTRLKMGRIAYWRNHILVMVLSALGIAPKGTLDVHEMLFRTADYLTRGGDSGIFSPMHMILCRKPESPASS
;
A
#
# COMPACT_ATOMS: atom_id res chain seq x y z
N ALA A 1 4.76 18.28 7.89
CA ALA A 1 3.69 17.77 8.77
C ALA A 1 2.92 16.69 8.03
N LEU A 2 2.88 15.46 8.53
CA LEU A 2 2.26 14.30 7.87
C LEU A 2 0.70 14.30 7.95
N GLY A 3 0.06 15.46 8.06
CA GLY A 3 -1.37 15.57 8.38
C GLY A 3 -2.15 16.58 7.53
N GLY A 4 -1.68 16.88 6.32
CA GLY A 4 -2.44 17.72 5.40
C GLY A 4 -3.69 16.98 4.86
N PRO A 5 -4.75 17.71 4.47
CA PRO A 5 -5.96 17.11 3.91
C PRO A 5 -5.68 16.23 2.69
N GLU A 6 -4.67 16.58 1.88
CA GLU A 6 -4.22 15.76 0.75
C GLU A 6 -3.61 14.42 1.19
N HIS A 7 -2.77 14.40 2.23
CA HIS A 7 -2.18 13.16 2.72
C HIS A 7 -3.26 12.22 3.27
N VAL A 8 -4.27 12.77 3.94
CA VAL A 8 -5.42 11.99 4.46
C VAL A 8 -6.21 11.37 3.31
N ASP A 9 -6.51 12.14 2.26
CA ASP A 9 -7.20 11.64 1.05
C ASP A 9 -6.41 10.50 0.40
N ILE A 10 -5.09 10.65 0.26
CA ILE A 10 -4.23 9.62 -0.31
C ILE A 10 -4.24 8.34 0.54
N ILE A 11 -4.10 8.46 1.86
CA ILE A 11 -4.11 7.31 2.77
C ILE A 11 -5.46 6.59 2.68
N GLN A 12 -6.59 7.30 2.78
CA GLN A 12 -7.92 6.72 2.70
C GLN A 12 -8.18 6.03 1.34
N GLY A 13 -7.67 6.62 0.26
CA GLY A 13 -7.71 6.01 -1.07
C GLY A 13 -6.98 4.67 -1.14
N ILE A 14 -5.80 4.57 -0.52
CA ILE A 14 -5.04 3.32 -0.40
C ILE A 14 -5.79 2.31 0.50
N GLU A 15 -6.25 2.73 1.68
CA GLU A 15 -6.97 1.85 2.62
C GLU A 15 -8.21 1.21 1.97
N ARG A 16 -8.97 2.00 1.20
CA ARG A 16 -10.15 1.52 0.47
C ARG A 16 -9.77 0.52 -0.61
N GLY A 17 -8.72 0.82 -1.36
CA GLY A 17 -8.25 0.00 -2.48
C GLY A 17 -7.68 -1.34 -2.07
N ASP A 18 -6.89 -1.34 -0.99
CA ASP A 18 -6.20 -2.52 -0.47
C ASP A 18 -7.04 -3.28 0.59
N ALA A 19 -8.21 -2.75 0.95
CA ALA A 19 -9.06 -3.24 2.03
C ALA A 19 -8.32 -3.30 3.39
N LEU A 20 -7.51 -2.28 3.67
CA LEU A 20 -6.67 -2.15 4.88
C LEU A 20 -7.11 -0.95 5.72
N PRO A 21 -8.26 -0.99 6.40
CA PRO A 21 -8.70 0.13 7.23
C PRO A 21 -7.76 0.33 8.43
N GLY A 22 -7.34 1.57 8.67
CA GLY A 22 -6.51 1.94 9.80
C GLY A 22 -5.03 1.62 9.60
N LEU A 23 -4.46 2.03 8.46
CA LEU A 23 -3.03 1.96 8.19
C LEU A 23 -2.27 2.62 9.36
N ARG A 24 -1.41 1.82 10.00
CA ARG A 24 -0.64 2.23 11.18
C ARG A 24 0.63 2.94 10.78
N ASN A 25 1.12 3.80 11.68
CA ASN A 25 2.41 4.42 11.49
C ASN A 25 3.49 3.36 11.67
N TYR A 26 4.51 3.37 10.81
CA TYR A 26 5.63 2.43 10.94
C TYR A 26 6.36 2.55 12.28
N LEU A 27 6.34 3.74 12.91
CA LEU A 27 6.91 3.97 14.24
C LEU A 27 6.28 3.07 15.32
N ASP A 28 4.99 2.73 15.15
CA ASP A 28 4.25 1.90 16.11
C ASP A 28 4.71 0.44 16.07
N ILE A 29 5.34 0.00 14.97
CA ILE A 29 5.69 -1.42 14.73
C ILE A 29 6.77 -1.87 15.71
N ALA A 30 7.89 -1.15 15.77
CA ALA A 30 9.00 -1.51 16.67
C ALA A 30 8.65 -1.26 18.14
N GLU A 31 7.87 -0.22 18.45
CA GLU A 31 7.38 0.00 19.81
C GLU A 31 6.50 -1.15 20.28
N THR A 32 5.55 -1.59 19.45
CA THR A 32 4.66 -2.71 19.76
C THR A 32 5.44 -4.01 19.95
N ALA A 33 6.43 -4.29 19.09
CA ALA A 33 7.28 -5.47 19.21
C ALA A 33 8.03 -5.51 20.55
N ARG A 34 8.63 -4.39 20.98
CA ARG A 34 9.30 -4.29 22.29
C ARG A 34 8.32 -4.45 23.44
N LYS A 35 7.14 -3.83 23.35
CA LYS A 35 6.10 -3.88 24.39
C LYS A 35 5.63 -5.30 24.68
N VAL A 36 5.56 -6.17 23.67
CA VAL A 36 5.19 -7.57 23.83
C VAL A 36 6.38 -8.49 24.16
N GLY A 37 7.57 -7.93 24.41
CA GLY A 37 8.74 -8.66 24.90
C GLY A 37 9.71 -9.16 23.84
N PHE A 38 9.59 -8.74 22.57
CA PHE A 38 10.61 -9.05 21.55
C PHE A 38 11.80 -8.09 21.60
N GLU A 39 12.98 -8.62 21.31
CA GLU A 39 14.16 -7.82 20.98
C GLU A 39 14.08 -7.44 19.49
N VAL A 40 14.03 -6.14 19.18
CA VAL A 40 14.08 -5.65 17.79
C VAL A 40 15.53 -5.63 17.33
N VAL A 41 15.91 -6.58 16.48
CA VAL A 41 17.29 -6.75 15.97
C VAL A 41 17.58 -5.83 14.79
N LYS A 42 16.59 -5.64 13.92
CA LYS A 42 16.75 -4.83 12.70
C LYS A 42 15.40 -4.31 12.23
N GLU A 43 15.37 -3.06 11.79
CA GLU A 43 14.19 -2.42 11.21
C GLU A 43 14.64 -1.61 9.99
N ARG A 44 14.01 -1.84 8.84
CA ARG A 44 14.35 -1.15 7.58
C ARG A 44 13.12 -1.00 6.70
N ASP A 45 13.02 0.16 6.07
CA ASP A 45 12.15 0.36 4.92
C ASP A 45 12.89 -0.09 3.65
N LEU A 46 12.44 -1.19 3.05
CA LEU A 46 13.04 -1.78 1.85
C LEU A 46 12.62 -1.06 0.56
N ALA A 47 11.67 -0.13 0.63
CA ALA A 47 11.31 0.71 -0.52
C ALA A 47 12.24 1.91 -0.70
N LYS A 48 13.09 2.20 0.30
CA LYS A 48 14.13 3.23 0.24
C LYS A 48 15.38 2.72 -0.48
N PRO A 49 16.28 3.62 -0.92
CA PRO A 49 17.53 3.22 -1.57
C PRO A 49 18.26 2.09 -0.83
N PRO A 50 18.74 1.05 -1.52
CA PRO A 50 19.03 0.97 -2.96
C PRO A 50 17.85 0.61 -3.88
N ALA A 51 16.63 0.49 -3.36
CA ALA A 51 15.47 0.23 -4.20
C ALA A 51 15.18 1.39 -5.16
N LEU A 52 14.75 1.05 -6.39
CA LEU A 52 14.25 2.03 -7.35
C LEU A 52 12.83 2.50 -6.94
N PRO A 53 12.37 3.66 -7.43
CA PRO A 53 11.01 4.17 -7.19
C PRO A 53 9.93 3.13 -7.57
N TRP A 54 9.41 2.40 -6.58
CA TRP A 54 8.54 1.25 -6.77
C TRP A 54 7.22 1.60 -7.47
N TRP A 55 6.74 2.84 -7.26
CA TRP A 55 5.50 3.36 -7.84
C TRP A 55 5.60 3.65 -9.34
N THR A 56 6.79 3.68 -9.93
CA THR A 56 6.95 3.89 -11.38
C THR A 56 6.25 2.83 -12.22
N ARG A 57 6.17 1.58 -11.70
CA ARG A 57 5.44 0.50 -12.37
C ARG A 57 3.93 0.65 -12.29
N LEU A 58 3.43 1.44 -11.33
CA LEU A 58 2.00 1.72 -11.17
C LEU A 58 1.53 2.92 -12.01
N LYS A 59 2.46 3.74 -12.50
CA LYS A 59 2.20 4.84 -13.45
C LYS A 59 1.78 4.27 -14.81
N MET A 60 0.56 3.79 -14.89
CA MET A 60 -0.02 3.30 -16.14
C MET A 60 -0.43 4.51 -16.99
N GLY A 61 0.08 4.59 -18.22
CA GLY A 61 -0.24 5.69 -19.13
C GLY A 61 -1.73 5.76 -19.43
N ARG A 62 -2.28 6.98 -19.51
CA ARG A 62 -3.72 7.25 -19.76
C ARG A 62 -4.30 6.49 -20.96
N ILE A 63 -3.48 6.25 -21.99
CA ILE A 63 -3.84 5.50 -23.20
C ILE A 63 -4.00 4.00 -22.92
N ALA A 64 -3.10 3.42 -22.13
CA ALA A 64 -3.16 2.01 -21.76
C ALA A 64 -4.38 1.73 -20.87
N TYR A 65 -4.68 2.66 -19.95
CA TYR A 65 -5.91 2.62 -19.14
C TYR A 65 -7.15 2.63 -20.03
N TRP A 66 -7.26 3.62 -20.93
CA TRP A 66 -8.43 3.78 -21.79
C TRP A 66 -8.69 2.53 -22.65
N ARG A 67 -7.63 1.92 -23.19
CA ARG A 67 -7.74 0.68 -23.97
C ARG A 67 -8.23 -0.50 -23.13
N ASN A 68 -7.68 -0.69 -21.93
CA ASN A 68 -8.11 -1.76 -21.04
C ASN A 68 -9.54 -1.54 -20.55
N HIS A 69 -9.92 -0.31 -20.23
CA HIS A 69 -11.25 0.05 -19.78
C HIS A 69 -12.32 -0.25 -20.84
N ILE A 70 -12.08 0.13 -22.10
CA ILE A 70 -12.98 -0.19 -23.22
C ILE A 70 -13.13 -1.70 -23.41
N LEU A 71 -12.02 -2.43 -23.35
CA LEU A 71 -12.04 -3.89 -23.50
C LEU A 71 -12.87 -4.56 -22.40
N VAL A 72 -12.65 -4.17 -21.13
CA VAL A 72 -13.43 -4.70 -20.00
C VAL A 72 -14.91 -4.31 -20.13
N MET A 73 -15.22 -3.10 -20.61
CA MET A 73 -16.60 -2.67 -20.86
C MET A 73 -17.29 -3.53 -21.90
N VAL A 74 -16.64 -3.75 -23.04
CA VAL A 74 -17.19 -4.56 -24.13
C VAL A 74 -17.38 -6.01 -23.69
N LEU A 75 -16.40 -6.60 -23.01
CA LEU A 75 -16.50 -7.97 -22.49
C LEU A 75 -17.60 -8.12 -21.43
N SER A 76 -17.79 -7.11 -20.58
CA SER A 76 -18.88 -7.09 -19.59
C SER A 76 -20.24 -6.90 -20.26
N ALA A 77 -20.36 -6.05 -21.28
CA ALA A 77 -21.60 -5.80 -22.01
C ALA A 77 -22.03 -7.02 -22.84
N LEU A 78 -21.06 -7.76 -23.39
CA LEU A 78 -21.30 -9.03 -24.09
C LEU A 78 -21.59 -10.21 -23.14
N GLY A 79 -21.57 -9.99 -21.81
CA GLY A 79 -21.84 -11.02 -20.81
C GLY A 79 -20.73 -12.06 -20.63
N ILE A 80 -19.56 -11.83 -21.23
CA ILE A 80 -18.39 -12.72 -21.14
C ILE A 80 -17.65 -12.48 -19.82
N ALA A 81 -17.57 -11.22 -19.38
CA ALA A 81 -16.97 -10.88 -18.09
C ALA A 81 -18.03 -10.91 -16.96
N PRO A 82 -17.68 -11.38 -15.74
CA PRO A 82 -18.57 -11.35 -14.59
C PRO A 82 -19.11 -9.95 -14.28
N LYS A 83 -20.37 -9.87 -13.82
CA LYS A 83 -20.95 -8.63 -13.30
C LYS A 83 -20.04 -8.06 -12.21
N GLY A 84 -19.69 -6.77 -12.30
CA GLY A 84 -18.80 -6.09 -11.36
C GLY A 84 -17.30 -6.09 -11.75
N THR A 85 -16.90 -6.74 -12.85
CA THR A 85 -15.50 -6.68 -13.35
C THR A 85 -15.07 -5.24 -13.65
N LEU A 86 -15.98 -4.42 -14.17
CA LEU A 86 -15.75 -3.00 -14.41
C LEU A 86 -15.47 -2.23 -13.11
N ASP A 87 -16.27 -2.47 -12.08
CA ASP A 87 -16.14 -1.78 -10.79
C ASP A 87 -14.81 -2.14 -10.12
N VAL A 88 -14.41 -3.42 -10.17
CA VAL A 88 -13.09 -3.86 -9.67
C VAL A 88 -11.96 -3.24 -10.48
N HIS A 89 -12.08 -3.19 -11.81
CA HIS A 89 -11.07 -2.58 -12.66
C HIS A 89 -10.90 -1.07 -12.36
N GLU A 90 -12.00 -0.35 -12.20
CA GLU A 90 -11.97 1.07 -11.83
C GLU A 90 -11.39 1.28 -10.44
N MET A 91 -11.78 0.44 -9.46
CA MET A 91 -11.23 0.48 -8.11
C MET A 91 -9.71 0.29 -8.14
N LEU A 92 -9.20 -0.78 -8.76
CA LEU A 92 -7.76 -1.07 -8.85
C LEU A 92 -6.98 0.08 -9.52
N PHE A 93 -7.57 0.71 -10.53
CA PHE A 93 -6.94 1.84 -11.20
C PHE A 93 -6.84 3.07 -10.29
N ARG A 94 -7.93 3.41 -9.58
CA ARG A 94 -7.91 4.50 -8.59
C ARG A 94 -6.92 4.21 -7.47
N THR A 95 -6.85 2.98 -6.97
CA THR A 95 -5.87 2.56 -5.98
C THR A 95 -4.43 2.75 -6.48
N ALA A 96 -4.15 2.39 -7.74
CA ALA A 96 -2.83 2.57 -8.33
C ALA A 96 -2.43 4.07 -8.40
N ASP A 97 -3.37 4.97 -8.68
CA ASP A 97 -3.13 6.42 -8.63
C ASP A 97 -2.80 6.89 -7.20
N TYR A 98 -3.58 6.48 -6.21
CA TYR A 98 -3.32 6.82 -4.81
C TYR A 98 -1.98 6.26 -4.30
N LEU A 99 -1.65 5.01 -4.62
CA LEU A 99 -0.34 4.40 -4.31
C LEU A 99 0.80 5.17 -4.97
N THR A 100 0.59 5.64 -6.20
CA THR A 100 1.57 6.44 -6.93
C THR A 100 1.81 7.78 -6.24
N ARG A 101 0.73 8.51 -5.91
CA ARG A 101 0.81 9.78 -5.17
C ARG A 101 1.43 9.59 -3.79
N GLY A 102 1.12 8.50 -3.10
CA GLY A 102 1.69 8.13 -1.80
C GLY A 102 3.20 7.87 -1.87
N GLY A 103 3.66 7.21 -2.94
CA GLY A 103 5.07 7.02 -3.23
C GLY A 103 5.80 8.32 -3.61
N ASP A 104 5.24 9.11 -4.54
CA ASP A 104 5.81 10.39 -5.00
C ASP A 104 5.93 11.42 -3.85
N SER A 105 4.94 11.47 -2.94
CA SER A 105 4.96 12.36 -1.76
C SER A 105 5.79 11.82 -0.59
N GLY A 106 6.23 10.56 -0.65
CA GLY A 106 7.02 9.91 0.39
C GLY A 106 6.26 9.63 1.69
N ILE A 107 4.92 9.68 1.68
CA ILE A 107 4.08 9.41 2.86
C ILE A 107 3.74 7.93 3.02
N PHE A 108 3.93 7.13 1.97
CA PHE A 108 3.61 5.70 1.97
C PHE A 108 4.76 4.87 1.41
N SER A 109 5.04 3.74 2.07
CA SER A 109 5.94 2.69 1.59
C SER A 109 5.31 1.31 1.82
N PRO A 110 5.30 0.42 0.82
CA PRO A 110 4.69 -0.90 0.94
C PRO A 110 5.59 -1.94 1.60
N MET A 111 6.88 -1.65 1.84
CA MET A 111 7.86 -2.68 2.22
C MET A 111 8.60 -2.34 3.51
N HIS A 112 7.89 -2.42 4.64
CA HIS A 112 8.50 -2.30 5.97
C HIS A 112 8.96 -3.66 6.49
N MET A 113 10.26 -3.81 6.77
CA MET A 113 10.86 -5.02 7.32
C MET A 113 11.26 -4.79 8.79
N ILE A 114 10.78 -5.68 9.67
CA ILE A 114 11.25 -5.79 11.04
C ILE A 114 11.74 -7.23 11.32
N LEU A 115 12.89 -7.34 11.99
CA LEU A 115 13.45 -8.60 12.47
C LEU A 115 13.46 -8.58 13.99
N CYS A 116 12.71 -9.52 14.58
CA CYS A 116 12.59 -9.67 16.02
C CYS A 116 13.24 -10.97 16.49
N ARG A 117 13.88 -10.94 17.65
CA ARG A 117 14.37 -12.12 18.36
C ARG A 117 13.52 -12.34 19.62
N LYS A 118 13.14 -13.59 19.85
CA LYS A 118 12.53 -14.02 21.11
C LYS A 118 13.63 -14.11 22.18
N PRO A 119 13.46 -13.49 23.36
CA PRO A 119 14.48 -13.55 24.40
C PRO A 119 14.64 -14.98 24.92
N GLU A 120 15.89 -15.38 25.19
CA GLU A 120 16.25 -16.74 25.65
C GLU A 120 15.83 -17.02 27.10
N SER A 121 15.68 -15.96 27.90
CA SER A 121 15.11 -16.02 29.24
C SER A 121 13.82 -15.20 29.29
N PRO A 122 12.76 -15.66 29.99
CA PRO A 122 11.59 -14.83 30.21
C PRO A 122 12.04 -13.52 30.88
N ALA A 123 11.60 -12.38 30.36
CA ALA A 123 11.87 -11.09 30.97
C ALA A 123 11.46 -11.17 32.45
N SER A 124 12.40 -10.95 33.36
CA SER A 124 12.15 -10.97 34.79
C SER A 124 11.04 -9.96 35.08
N SER A 125 9.88 -10.51 35.47
CA SER A 125 8.69 -9.78 35.94
C SER A 125 9.00 -8.90 37.15
#